data_AF-A0A7W8UTR0-F1
#
_entry.id   AF-A0A7W8UTR0-F1
#
_cell.length_a   1.000
_cell.length_b   1.000
_cell.length_c   1.000
_cell.angle_alpha   90.00
_cell.angle_beta   90.00
_cell.angle_gamma   90.00
#
_symmetry.space_group_name_H-M   'P 1'
#
loop_
_entity.id
_entity.type
_entity.pdbx_description
1 polymer ?
#
loop_
_entity_poly.entity_id
_entity_poly.type
_entity_poly.pdbx_seq_one_letter_code
_entity_poly.pdbx_strand_id
1 'polypeptide(L)'
;MQIKLTYILKIVCGQMIWCNRWFVQPMRKKTMVWIYKHASGELYHDDKFITDDGYAGKGVHKNKHGSQYVRDLGPIPVGLYEITAPFPHPKTGPFSMRLNPVAGTSLGGRDGFMIHGDSKTDPGNASNGCIVLHLPYRKQIWNSGDRTLRVAHP
;
A
#
# COMPACT_ATOMS: atom_id res chain seq x y z
N MET A 1 38.33 58.42 17.86
CA MET A 1 38.27 58.67 19.31
C MET A 1 37.12 57.84 19.86
N GLN A 2 37.40 56.80 20.66
CA GLN A 2 36.37 55.97 21.28
C GLN A 2 35.69 56.72 22.42
N ILE A 3 34.36 56.64 22.51
CA ILE A 3 33.63 56.73 23.78
C ILE A 3 32.47 55.72 23.73
N LYS A 4 32.57 54.67 24.55
CA LYS A 4 31.45 53.80 24.94
C LYS A 4 30.66 54.52 26.05
N LEU A 5 29.33 54.42 26.05
CA LEU A 5 28.58 54.11 27.29
C LEU A 5 27.13 53.66 27.01
N THR A 6 26.86 52.43 27.45
CA THR A 6 25.61 51.80 27.94
C THR A 6 24.24 52.43 27.64
N TYR A 7 23.33 51.61 27.08
CA TYR A 7 21.89 51.81 27.21
C TYR A 7 21.22 50.68 28.00
N ILE A 8 20.39 51.13 28.92
CA ILE A 8 19.66 50.41 29.96
C ILE A 8 18.48 49.66 29.35
N LEU A 9 18.33 48.38 29.72
CA LEU A 9 17.16 47.57 29.42
C LEU A 9 16.00 48.01 30.32
N LYS A 10 14.97 48.67 29.79
CA LYS A 10 13.62 48.64 30.37
C LYS A 10 12.55 48.59 29.30
N ILE A 11 11.75 47.54 29.46
CA ILE A 11 10.56 47.12 28.73
C ILE A 11 9.51 48.22 28.78
N VAL A 12 8.93 48.57 27.63
CA VAL A 12 7.54 49.05 27.58
C VAL A 12 6.86 48.40 26.37
N CYS A 13 5.74 47.77 26.68
CA CYS A 13 4.83 47.01 25.83
C CYS A 13 4.52 47.73 24.50
N GLY A 14 5.11 47.21 23.41
CA GLY A 14 4.87 47.67 22.05
C GLY A 14 3.80 46.84 21.35
N GLN A 15 2.64 47.45 21.17
CA GLN A 15 1.62 47.05 20.21
C GLN A 15 2.10 47.50 18.82
N MET A 16 2.59 46.60 17.94
CA MET A 16 2.48 46.77 16.47
C MET A 16 3.07 45.63 15.60
N ILE A 17 2.27 45.25 14.59
CA ILE A 17 2.54 44.79 13.21
C ILE A 17 3.20 43.40 12.91
N TRP A 18 2.36 42.54 12.34
CA TRP A 18 2.52 41.75 11.11
C TRP A 18 3.63 40.70 10.99
N CYS A 19 3.21 39.43 10.83
CA CYS A 19 3.63 38.64 9.67
C CYS A 19 2.58 37.57 9.38
N ASN A 20 2.13 37.50 8.12
CA ASN A 20 1.33 36.41 7.57
C ASN A 20 2.05 35.09 7.82
N ARG A 21 1.70 34.39 8.92
CA ARG A 21 2.12 33.02 9.12
C ARG A 21 1.22 32.15 8.27
N TRP A 22 1.58 32.06 7.00
CA TRP A 22 1.22 30.92 6.18
C TRP A 22 1.66 29.68 6.95
N PHE A 23 0.71 29.06 7.63
CA PHE A 23 0.83 27.69 8.10
C PHE A 23 0.84 26.84 6.84
N VAL A 24 2.00 26.78 6.17
CA VAL A 24 2.27 25.72 5.22
C VAL A 24 2.36 24.47 6.11
N GLN A 25 1.23 23.79 6.27
CA GLN A 25 1.21 22.42 6.75
C GLN A 25 2.33 21.71 5.97
N PRO A 26 3.34 21.10 6.61
CA PRO A 26 4.30 20.32 5.86
C PRO A 26 3.46 19.31 5.08
N MET A 27 3.52 19.38 3.74
CA MET A 27 2.82 18.43 2.89
C MET A 27 3.18 17.06 3.42
N ARG A 28 2.21 16.41 4.06
CA ARG A 28 2.36 15.08 4.64
C ARG A 28 2.93 14.27 3.50
N LYS A 29 4.18 13.82 3.60
CA LYS A 29 4.89 13.14 2.52
C LYS A 29 3.94 12.04 2.06
N LYS A 30 3.30 12.21 0.89
CA LYS A 30 2.32 11.25 0.40
C LYS A 30 3.11 9.97 0.25
N THR A 31 2.85 9.00 1.11
CA THR A 31 3.43 7.67 0.95
C THR A 31 2.85 7.15 -0.35
N MET A 32 3.69 7.05 -1.37
CA MET A 32 3.30 6.53 -2.68
C MET A 32 3.03 5.05 -2.50
N VAL A 33 1.76 4.68 -2.40
CA VAL A 33 1.33 3.39 -1.85
C VAL A 33 0.29 2.79 -2.78
N TRP A 34 0.55 1.55 -3.17
CA TRP A 34 -0.46 0.71 -3.78
C TRP A 34 -1.49 0.31 -2.74
N ILE A 35 -2.77 0.44 -3.06
CA ILE A 35 -3.85 -0.02 -2.19
C ILE A 35 -4.63 -1.08 -2.95
N TYR A 36 -4.77 -2.26 -2.35
CA TYR A 36 -5.63 -3.31 -2.88
C TYR A 36 -6.76 -3.59 -1.89
N LYS A 37 -8.00 -3.42 -2.36
CA LYS A 37 -9.19 -3.78 -1.59
C LYS A 37 -9.63 -5.19 -1.94
N HIS A 38 -9.21 -6.16 -1.14
CA HIS A 38 -9.43 -7.58 -1.42
C HIS A 38 -10.89 -8.02 -1.52
N ALA A 39 -11.82 -7.25 -0.94
CA ALA A 39 -13.24 -7.58 -1.00
C ALA A 39 -13.90 -7.15 -2.32
N SER A 40 -13.47 -6.03 -2.89
CA SER A 40 -14.00 -5.49 -4.16
C SER A 40 -13.13 -5.83 -5.35
N GLY A 41 -11.87 -6.25 -5.16
CA GLY A 41 -10.92 -6.45 -6.25
C GLY A 41 -10.24 -5.17 -6.73
N GLU A 42 -10.56 -4.03 -6.13
CA GLU A 42 -10.09 -2.72 -6.55
C GLU A 42 -8.61 -2.50 -6.22
N LEU A 43 -7.87 -1.99 -7.20
CA LEU A 43 -6.49 -1.55 -7.09
C LEU A 43 -6.41 -0.04 -7.29
N TYR A 44 -5.69 0.63 -6.40
CA TYR A 44 -5.38 2.05 -6.47
C TYR A 44 -3.88 2.28 -6.40
N HIS A 45 -3.45 3.36 -7.03
CA HIS A 45 -2.11 3.91 -6.90
C HIS A 45 -2.22 5.39 -6.60
N ASP A 46 -1.70 5.83 -5.45
CA ASP A 46 -1.80 7.24 -5.01
C ASP A 46 -3.22 7.80 -5.01
N ASP A 47 -4.17 7.00 -4.51
CA ASP A 47 -5.61 7.27 -4.49
C ASP A 47 -6.29 7.32 -5.85
N LYS A 48 -5.55 7.09 -6.95
CA LYS A 48 -6.10 6.96 -8.29
C LYS A 48 -6.54 5.52 -8.54
N PHE A 49 -7.79 5.34 -8.94
CA PHE A 49 -8.31 4.03 -9.37
C PHE A 49 -7.56 3.50 -10.58
N ILE A 50 -7.16 2.23 -10.54
CA ILE A 50 -6.44 1.55 -11.62
C ILE A 50 -7.32 0.47 -12.28
N THR A 51 -7.98 -0.36 -11.49
CA THR A 51 -8.83 -1.48 -11.95
C THR A 51 -9.62 -2.06 -10.78
N ASP A 52 -10.68 -2.79 -11.07
CA ASP A 52 -11.49 -3.63 -10.19
C ASP A 52 -11.49 -5.12 -10.59
N ASP A 53 -10.66 -5.51 -11.57
CA ASP A 53 -10.57 -6.88 -12.11
C ASP A 53 -9.72 -7.83 -11.25
N GLY A 54 -9.29 -7.39 -10.06
CA GLY A 54 -8.49 -8.21 -9.16
C GLY A 54 -9.33 -9.19 -8.34
N TYR A 55 -8.72 -10.28 -7.88
CA TYR A 55 -9.36 -11.15 -6.87
C TYR A 55 -8.36 -11.86 -5.96
N ALA A 56 -8.83 -12.33 -4.81
CA ALA A 56 -8.05 -13.15 -3.88
C ALA A 56 -8.92 -14.23 -3.22
N GLY A 57 -8.33 -15.40 -2.99
CA GLY A 57 -9.06 -16.59 -2.52
C GLY A 57 -9.89 -17.25 -3.60
N LYS A 58 -10.67 -18.28 -3.23
CA LYS A 58 -11.42 -19.11 -4.17
C LYS A 58 -12.73 -19.67 -3.60
N GLY A 59 -13.59 -20.14 -4.49
CA GLY A 59 -14.90 -20.71 -4.13
C GLY A 59 -15.72 -19.77 -3.26
N VAL A 60 -16.34 -20.31 -2.21
CA VAL A 60 -17.17 -19.55 -1.24
C VAL A 60 -16.39 -18.53 -0.38
N HIS A 61 -15.06 -18.57 -0.44
CA HIS A 61 -14.17 -17.69 0.31
C HIS A 61 -13.56 -16.57 -0.56
N LYS A 62 -13.79 -16.60 -1.88
CA LYS A 62 -13.27 -15.60 -2.82
C LYS A 62 -13.72 -14.20 -2.40
N ASN A 63 -12.77 -13.28 -2.29
CA ASN A 63 -12.97 -11.89 -1.90
C ASN A 63 -13.74 -11.70 -0.57
N LYS A 64 -13.83 -12.73 0.28
CA LYS A 64 -14.59 -12.66 1.53
C LYS A 64 -13.67 -12.31 2.69
N HIS A 65 -13.74 -11.06 3.15
CA HIS A 65 -12.89 -10.58 4.25
C HIS A 65 -12.97 -11.43 5.52
N GLY A 66 -14.17 -11.86 5.92
CA GLY A 66 -14.35 -12.75 7.07
C GLY A 66 -13.68 -14.12 6.92
N SER A 67 -13.24 -14.48 5.71
CA SER A 67 -12.49 -15.71 5.44
C SER A 67 -10.98 -15.50 5.38
N GLN A 68 -10.43 -14.31 5.63
CA GLN A 68 -9.01 -14.00 5.42
C GLN A 68 -8.02 -14.88 6.22
N TYR A 69 -8.48 -15.56 7.28
CA TYR A 69 -7.66 -16.51 8.06
C TYR A 69 -7.94 -17.98 7.74
N VAL A 70 -8.85 -18.26 6.79
CA VAL A 70 -9.09 -19.63 6.31
C VAL A 70 -7.93 -20.02 5.39
N ARG A 71 -7.11 -20.96 5.87
CA ARG A 71 -5.93 -21.47 5.17
C ARG A 71 -6.28 -21.95 3.77
N ASP A 72 -5.45 -21.58 2.80
CA ASP A 72 -5.52 -21.96 1.38
C ASP A 72 -6.84 -21.67 0.62
N LEU A 73 -7.79 -20.96 1.24
CA LEU A 73 -9.10 -20.65 0.66
C LEU A 73 -9.40 -19.16 0.69
N GLY A 74 -9.12 -18.52 1.82
CA GLY A 74 -9.42 -17.11 2.07
C GLY A 74 -8.51 -16.15 1.31
N PRO A 75 -8.96 -14.90 1.11
CA PRO A 75 -8.12 -13.86 0.53
C PRO A 75 -6.93 -13.55 1.44
N ILE A 76 -5.94 -12.83 0.90
CA ILE A 76 -4.81 -12.32 1.67
C ILE A 76 -5.31 -11.47 2.86
N PRO A 77 -4.74 -11.62 4.06
CA PRO A 77 -5.09 -10.78 5.20
C PRO A 77 -4.86 -9.29 4.95
N VAL A 78 -5.72 -8.45 5.52
CA VAL A 78 -5.51 -7.00 5.52
C VAL A 78 -4.22 -6.64 6.26
N GLY A 79 -3.52 -5.63 5.79
CA GLY A 79 -2.25 -5.20 6.36
C GLY A 79 -1.32 -4.56 5.35
N LEU A 80 -0.08 -4.37 5.76
CA LEU A 80 0.98 -3.78 4.95
C LEU A 80 1.96 -4.87 4.50
N TYR A 81 2.32 -4.82 3.22
CA TYR A 81 3.20 -5.78 2.59
C TYR A 81 4.28 -5.07 1.76
N GLU A 82 5.49 -5.64 1.79
CA GLU A 82 6.56 -5.32 0.85
C GLU A 82 6.41 -6.16 -0.42
N ILE A 83 6.56 -5.50 -1.57
CA ILE A 83 6.53 -6.13 -2.90
C ILE A 83 7.96 -6.45 -3.32
N THR A 84 8.25 -7.73 -3.55
CA THR A 84 9.58 -8.15 -4.02
C THR A 84 9.70 -8.08 -5.55
N ALA A 85 10.93 -8.23 -6.04
CA ALA A 85 11.21 -8.30 -7.47
C ALA A 85 10.36 -9.36 -8.20
N PRO A 86 9.93 -9.07 -9.44
CA PRO A 86 9.16 -9.99 -10.25
C PRO A 86 10.01 -11.18 -10.68
N PHE A 87 9.42 -12.35 -10.68
CA PHE A 87 10.07 -13.60 -11.07
C PHE A 87 9.10 -14.48 -11.87
N PRO A 88 9.60 -15.37 -12.74
CA PRO A 88 8.78 -16.41 -13.35
C PRO A 88 8.44 -17.47 -12.31
N HIS A 89 7.17 -17.86 -12.21
CA HIS A 89 6.75 -18.93 -11.32
C HIS A 89 6.08 -20.05 -12.13
N PRO A 90 6.44 -21.34 -11.90
CA PRO A 90 5.98 -22.45 -12.73
C PRO A 90 4.45 -22.61 -12.74
N LYS A 91 3.78 -22.30 -11.62
CA LYS A 91 2.31 -22.43 -11.51
C LYS A 91 1.54 -21.20 -11.95
N THR A 92 2.07 -20.01 -11.67
CA THR A 92 1.32 -18.74 -11.79
C THR A 92 1.83 -17.85 -12.92
N GLY A 93 2.78 -18.38 -13.71
CA GLY A 93 3.28 -17.77 -14.91
C GLY A 93 4.31 -16.67 -14.68
N PRO A 94 4.61 -15.89 -15.74
CA PRO A 94 5.63 -14.86 -15.69
C PRO A 94 5.21 -13.70 -14.80
N PHE A 95 6.19 -12.98 -14.26
CA PHE A 95 6.00 -11.70 -13.56
C PHE A 95 5.18 -11.81 -12.25
N SER A 96 5.38 -12.90 -11.52
CA SER A 96 4.83 -13.03 -10.15
C SER A 96 5.71 -12.22 -9.18
N MET A 97 5.13 -11.62 -8.15
CA MET A 97 5.85 -10.85 -7.12
C MET A 97 5.47 -11.38 -5.74
N ARG A 98 6.43 -11.60 -4.83
CA ARG A 98 6.10 -12.02 -3.46
C ARG A 98 5.64 -10.81 -2.65
N LEU A 99 4.78 -11.10 -1.67
CA LEU A 99 4.28 -10.14 -0.70
C LEU A 99 4.78 -10.55 0.68
N ASN A 100 5.80 -9.84 1.18
CA ASN A 100 6.32 -10.06 2.52
C ASN A 100 5.52 -9.20 3.50
N PRO A 101 4.97 -9.77 4.58
CA PRO A 101 4.26 -8.98 5.59
C PRO A 101 5.22 -8.00 6.27
N VAL A 102 4.83 -6.73 6.38
CA VAL A 102 5.52 -5.77 7.25
C VAL A 102 5.10 -6.04 8.70
N ALA A 103 5.99 -5.72 9.65
CA ALA A 103 5.71 -5.84 11.09
C ALA A 103 4.37 -5.17 11.45
N GLY A 104 3.52 -5.90 12.19
CA GLY A 104 2.16 -5.47 12.54
C GLY A 104 1.06 -6.07 11.65
N THR A 105 1.40 -6.69 10.51
CA THR A 105 0.43 -7.42 9.68
C THR A 105 0.14 -8.80 10.28
N SER A 106 -1.09 -9.02 10.76
CA SER A 106 -1.53 -10.32 11.30
C SER A 106 -1.95 -11.27 10.18
N LEU A 107 -1.21 -12.37 10.03
CA LEU A 107 -1.45 -13.36 8.98
C LEU A 107 -2.32 -14.54 9.38
N GLY A 108 -2.64 -14.70 10.67
CA GLY A 108 -3.39 -15.87 11.16
C GLY A 108 -2.69 -17.21 10.88
N GLY A 109 -1.35 -17.23 10.93
CA GLY A 109 -0.55 -18.43 10.69
C GLY A 109 -0.43 -18.85 9.22
N ARG A 110 -0.79 -17.97 8.28
CA ARG A 110 -0.61 -18.14 6.83
C ARG A 110 0.64 -17.40 6.34
N ASP A 111 1.13 -17.76 5.17
CA ASP A 111 2.29 -17.13 4.53
C ASP A 111 2.26 -17.36 3.00
N GLY A 112 3.37 -17.05 2.31
CA GLY A 112 3.56 -17.40 0.90
C GLY A 112 2.74 -16.59 -0.09
N PHE A 113 2.25 -15.41 0.32
CA PHE A 113 1.42 -14.56 -0.53
C PHE A 113 2.19 -13.94 -1.70
N MET A 114 1.50 -13.77 -2.83
CA MET A 114 2.04 -13.20 -4.06
C MET A 114 1.00 -12.34 -4.77
N ILE A 115 1.48 -11.48 -5.66
CA ILE A 115 0.71 -10.94 -6.79
C ILE A 115 1.08 -11.76 -8.03
N HIS A 116 0.10 -12.37 -8.69
CA HIS A 116 0.36 -13.18 -9.88
C HIS A 116 -0.77 -13.14 -10.92
N GLY A 117 -0.55 -13.77 -12.08
CA GLY A 117 -1.56 -13.86 -13.14
C GLY A 117 -2.54 -15.00 -12.89
N ASP A 118 -3.72 -14.91 -13.50
CA ASP A 118 -4.70 -15.99 -13.40
C ASP A 118 -4.22 -17.28 -14.06
N SER A 119 -4.83 -18.41 -13.68
CA SER A 119 -4.60 -19.68 -14.34
C SER A 119 -5.15 -19.64 -15.76
N LYS A 120 -4.36 -20.11 -16.73
CA LYS A 120 -4.81 -20.27 -18.12
C LYS A 120 -5.77 -21.44 -18.29
N THR A 121 -5.70 -22.44 -17.41
CA THR A 121 -6.45 -23.70 -17.53
C THR A 121 -7.65 -23.76 -16.59
N ASP A 122 -7.71 -22.89 -15.56
CA ASP A 122 -8.84 -22.76 -14.62
C ASP A 122 -8.97 -21.31 -14.11
N PRO A 123 -9.39 -20.38 -14.99
CA PRO A 123 -9.49 -18.96 -14.65
C PRO A 123 -10.45 -18.72 -13.49
N GLY A 124 -10.12 -17.78 -12.61
CA GLY A 124 -10.96 -17.37 -11.49
C GLY A 124 -10.88 -18.24 -10.23
N ASN A 125 -10.21 -19.40 -10.30
CA ASN A 125 -10.06 -20.35 -9.18
C ASN A 125 -8.59 -20.55 -8.76
N ALA A 126 -7.66 -19.80 -9.34
CA ALA A 126 -6.23 -20.04 -9.22
C ALA A 126 -5.64 -19.71 -7.82
N SER A 127 -6.35 -18.91 -7.02
CA SER A 127 -5.81 -18.33 -5.80
C SER A 127 -6.13 -19.13 -4.54
N ASN A 128 -5.10 -19.54 -3.82
CA ASN A 128 -5.19 -20.01 -2.43
C ASN A 128 -5.10 -18.85 -1.41
N GLY A 129 -5.31 -17.61 -1.87
CA GLY A 129 -5.23 -16.37 -1.10
C GLY A 129 -4.28 -15.32 -1.65
N CYS A 130 -3.52 -15.62 -2.70
CA CYS A 130 -2.74 -14.63 -3.43
C CYS A 130 -3.62 -13.60 -4.16
N ILE A 131 -3.07 -12.43 -4.46
CA ILE A 131 -3.74 -11.44 -5.29
C ILE A 131 -3.53 -11.83 -6.75
N VAL A 132 -4.62 -11.99 -7.47
CA VAL A 132 -4.62 -12.24 -8.91
C VAL A 132 -4.88 -10.93 -9.64
N LEU A 133 -3.97 -10.57 -10.55
CA LEU A 133 -4.06 -9.37 -11.39
C LEU A 133 -3.57 -9.66 -12.81
N HIS A 134 -4.16 -8.97 -13.77
CA HIS A 134 -3.73 -9.04 -15.16
C HIS A 134 -2.28 -8.51 -15.32
N LEU A 135 -1.56 -9.06 -16.29
CA LEU A 135 -0.13 -8.74 -16.50
C LEU A 135 0.18 -7.24 -16.64
N PRO A 136 -0.64 -6.41 -17.33
CA PRO A 136 -0.39 -4.97 -17.42
C PRO A 136 -0.32 -4.29 -16.04
N TYR A 137 -1.25 -4.60 -15.13
CA TYR A 137 -1.27 -4.02 -13.80
C TYR A 137 -0.10 -4.50 -12.95
N ARG A 138 0.30 -5.77 -13.07
CA ARG A 138 1.49 -6.28 -12.37
C ARG A 138 2.77 -5.58 -12.81
N LYS A 139 2.92 -5.33 -14.12
CA LYS A 139 4.02 -4.52 -14.67
C LYS A 139 3.95 -3.08 -14.17
N GLN A 140 2.76 -2.49 -14.12
CA GLN A 140 2.55 -1.12 -13.64
C GLN A 140 2.98 -0.98 -12.17
N ILE A 141 2.62 -1.94 -11.31
CA ILE A 141 3.07 -2.01 -9.91
C ILE A 141 4.59 -1.97 -9.84
N TRP A 142 5.27 -2.88 -10.53
CA TRP A 142 6.73 -2.94 -10.45
C TRP A 142 7.42 -1.69 -11.03
N ASN A 143 6.96 -1.22 -12.19
CA ASN A 143 7.53 -0.10 -12.91
C ASN A 143 7.30 1.25 -12.21
N SER A 144 6.33 1.34 -11.29
CA SER A 144 6.13 2.55 -10.47
C SER A 144 7.34 2.90 -9.59
N GLY A 145 8.19 1.91 -9.28
CA GLY A 145 9.28 2.05 -8.31
C GLY A 145 8.83 1.84 -6.86
N ASP A 146 7.52 1.88 -6.59
CA ASP A 146 6.98 1.62 -5.26
C ASP A 146 7.08 0.14 -4.89
N ARG A 147 7.38 -0.11 -3.62
CA ARG A 147 7.58 -1.47 -3.07
C ARG A 147 6.65 -1.77 -1.91
N THR A 148 5.64 -0.94 -1.70
CA THR A 148 4.70 -1.08 -0.59
C THR A 148 3.28 -1.26 -1.11
N LEU A 149 2.59 -2.27 -0.58
CA LEU A 149 1.18 -2.56 -0.82
C LEU A 149 0.42 -2.55 0.50
N ARG A 150 -0.64 -1.74 0.58
CA ARG A 150 -1.63 -1.82 1.64
C ARG A 150 -2.82 -2.64 1.17
N VAL A 151 -3.04 -3.79 1.79
CA VAL A 151 -4.28 -4.56 1.64
C VAL A 151 -5.31 -4.02 2.64
N ALA A 152 -6.44 -3.56 2.14
CA ALA A 152 -7.50 -2.96 2.93
C ALA A 152 -8.83 -3.68 2.75
N HIS A 153 -9.69 -3.58 3.76
CA HIS A 153 -11.12 -3.81 3.62
C HIS A 153 -11.81 -2.47 3.34
N PRO A 154 -12.89 -2.40 2.53
CA PRO A 154 -13.70 -1.19 2.38
C PRO A 154 -14.19 -0.63 3.71
#